data_AF-K9PZ26-F1
#
_entry.id   AF-K9PZ26-F1
#
_cell.length_a   1.000
_cell.length_b   1.000
_cell.length_c   1.000
_cell.angle_alpha   90.00
_cell.angle_beta   90.00
_cell.angle_gamma   90.00
#
_symmetry.space_group_name_H-M   'P 1'
#
loop_
_entity.id
_entity.type
_entity.pdbx_description
1 polymer ?
#
loop_
_entity_poly.entity_id
_entity_poly.type
_entity_poly.pdbx_seq_one_letter_code
_entity_poly.pdbx_strand_id
1 'polypeptide(L)'
;MWNEVKSCLKNTQFAVRLELRPTDRNLDEYDYIQAVKPNYFPTVIDAASLVFESTFAPDEAIAMLCRRWGSKRTHIRTSGFGLKQVQFDQDVSLSFKKRKTKERGIWIREALVLGDRRKFNHRNIFLGIAHADFNIQPMIREWVVFVSLQKELVYFMYDDRGVLIASPSKETLPTLPENLNILRYEDIRPSEFLL
;
A
#
# COMPACT_ATOMS: atom_id res chain seq x y z
N MET A 1 -2.53 -19.53 -1.51
CA MET A 1 -1.87 -18.22 -1.37
C MET A 1 -2.13 -17.21 -2.50
N TRP A 2 -1.51 -17.29 -3.70
CA TRP A 2 -1.75 -16.28 -4.77
C TRP A 2 -3.23 -16.12 -5.14
N ASN A 3 -3.97 -17.23 -5.15
CA ASN A 3 -5.40 -17.22 -5.45
C ASN A 3 -6.21 -16.60 -4.30
N GLU A 4 -5.85 -16.85 -3.04
CA GLU A 4 -6.50 -16.24 -1.87
C GLU A 4 -6.29 -14.73 -1.86
N VAL A 5 -5.05 -14.25 -2.03
CA VAL A 5 -4.77 -12.80 -2.09
C VAL A 5 -5.55 -12.14 -3.23
N LYS A 6 -5.60 -12.78 -4.40
CA LYS A 6 -6.41 -12.28 -5.53
C LYS A 6 -7.90 -12.36 -5.27
N SER A 7 -8.37 -13.36 -4.54
CA SER A 7 -9.78 -13.49 -4.15
C SER A 7 -10.15 -12.39 -3.17
N CYS A 8 -9.34 -12.15 -2.13
CA CYS A 8 -9.53 -11.06 -1.18
C CYS A 8 -9.59 -9.71 -1.90
N LEU A 9 -8.62 -9.41 -2.78
CA LEU A 9 -8.64 -8.19 -3.59
C LEU A 9 -9.86 -8.05 -4.52
N LYS A 10 -10.47 -9.16 -4.96
CA LYS A 10 -11.68 -9.14 -5.80
C LYS A 10 -12.97 -9.02 -4.99
N ASN A 11 -12.95 -9.53 -3.76
CA ASN A 11 -14.12 -9.64 -2.91
C ASN A 11 -14.35 -8.38 -2.08
N THR A 12 -13.41 -7.42 -2.04
CA THR A 12 -13.66 -6.14 -1.38
C THR A 12 -14.82 -5.41 -2.05
N GLN A 13 -15.74 -4.86 -1.27
CA GLN A 13 -16.91 -4.11 -1.77
C GLN A 13 -16.95 -2.70 -1.20
N PHE A 14 -16.45 -2.54 0.03
CA PHE A 14 -16.42 -1.29 0.75
C PHE A 14 -14.98 -0.84 0.91
N ALA A 15 -14.78 0.46 0.84
CA ALA A 15 -13.50 1.04 1.21
C ALA A 15 -13.66 2.37 1.94
N VAL A 16 -12.71 2.64 2.82
CA VAL A 16 -12.55 3.94 3.46
C VAL A 16 -11.30 4.57 2.90
N ARG A 17 -11.46 5.78 2.39
CA ARG A 17 -10.34 6.62 1.97
C ARG A 17 -10.06 7.67 3.04
N LEU A 18 -8.81 7.69 3.47
CA LEU A 18 -8.29 8.60 4.49
C LEU A 18 -7.33 9.57 3.82
N GLU A 19 -7.47 10.88 4.09
CA GLU A 19 -6.46 11.86 3.70
C GLU A 19 -5.34 11.83 4.74
N LEU A 20 -4.10 11.71 4.27
CA LEU A 20 -2.91 11.84 5.12
C LEU A 20 -2.43 13.28 5.22
N ARG A 21 -2.88 14.15 4.31
CA ARG A 21 -2.46 15.54 4.24
C ARG A 21 -3.15 16.38 5.33
N PRO A 22 -2.46 17.38 5.90
CA PRO A 22 -3.11 18.43 6.67
C PRO A 22 -4.18 19.13 5.83
N THR A 23 -5.37 19.34 6.41
CA THR A 23 -6.59 19.84 5.75
C THR A 23 -6.60 21.34 5.42
N ASP A 24 -5.45 22.02 5.39
CA ASP A 24 -5.39 23.45 5.03
C ASP A 24 -5.60 23.63 3.52
N ARG A 25 -6.87 23.73 3.11
CA ARG A 25 -7.39 23.77 1.72
C ARG A 25 -7.02 25.02 0.89
N ASN A 26 -6.04 25.82 1.32
CA ASN A 26 -5.71 27.11 0.69
C ASN A 26 -4.37 27.13 -0.05
N LEU A 27 -3.82 25.98 -0.44
CA LEU A 27 -2.53 25.92 -1.14
C LEU A 27 -2.69 25.30 -2.53
N ASP A 28 -2.55 26.13 -3.55
CA ASP A 28 -2.43 25.69 -4.93
C ASP A 28 -1.16 24.84 -5.12
N GLU A 29 -1.26 23.86 -6.01
CA GLU A 29 -0.34 22.76 -6.31
C GLU A 29 1.06 23.19 -6.82
N TYR A 30 1.47 24.47 -6.65
CA TYR A 30 2.61 25.05 -7.37
C TYR A 30 3.71 25.71 -6.51
N ASP A 31 3.47 26.03 -5.22
CA ASP A 31 4.52 26.19 -4.17
C ASP A 31 4.92 24.84 -3.52
N TYR A 32 4.15 23.83 -3.90
CA TYR A 32 3.82 22.49 -3.39
C TYR A 32 4.88 21.66 -2.67
N ILE A 33 6.16 21.88 -2.96
CA ILE A 33 7.28 21.07 -2.45
C ILE A 33 8.52 21.94 -2.23
N GLN A 34 8.60 23.16 -2.77
CA GLN A 34 9.77 24.04 -2.57
C GLN A 34 9.94 24.47 -1.09
N ALA A 35 8.86 24.35 -0.31
CA ALA A 35 8.80 24.66 1.11
C ALA A 35 8.63 23.43 2.02
N VAL A 36 8.96 22.19 1.56
CA VAL A 36 8.76 20.90 2.28
C VAL A 36 8.97 21.13 3.77
N LYS A 37 7.88 21.34 4.49
CA LYS A 37 7.96 21.53 5.93
C LYS A 37 8.77 20.36 6.44
N PRO A 38 9.77 20.53 7.32
CA PRO A 38 10.57 19.42 7.83
C PRO A 38 9.70 18.26 8.36
N ASN A 39 8.43 18.53 8.65
CA ASN A 39 7.45 17.58 9.15
C ASN A 39 6.46 17.04 8.09
N TYR A 40 6.52 17.38 6.80
CA TYR A 40 5.55 16.91 5.79
C TYR A 40 5.54 15.38 5.67
N PHE A 41 6.65 14.80 5.19
CA PHE A 41 6.76 13.34 5.06
C PHE A 41 6.64 12.64 6.42
N PRO A 42 7.27 13.11 7.52
CA PRO A 42 7.01 12.55 8.84
C PRO A 42 5.51 12.48 9.19
N THR A 43 4.76 13.56 8.98
CA THR A 43 3.30 13.60 9.27
C THR A 43 2.53 12.57 8.42
N VAL A 44 2.81 12.52 7.13
CA VAL A 44 2.18 11.56 6.19
C VAL A 44 2.49 10.12 6.60
N ILE A 45 3.75 9.83 6.92
CA ILE A 45 4.21 8.49 7.33
C ILE A 45 3.61 8.10 8.68
N ASP A 46 3.55 9.02 9.64
CA ASP A 46 2.98 8.78 10.96
C ASP A 46 1.48 8.50 10.85
N ALA A 47 0.74 9.28 10.07
CA ALA A 47 -0.67 9.04 9.81
C ALA A 47 -0.89 7.69 9.10
N ALA A 48 -0.13 7.38 8.04
CA ALA A 48 -0.23 6.09 7.35
C ALA A 48 0.07 4.92 8.30
N SER A 49 1.14 5.05 9.09
CA SER A 49 1.57 4.03 10.05
C SER A 49 0.56 3.81 11.15
N LEU A 50 -0.03 4.87 11.68
CA LEU A 50 -1.09 4.81 12.69
C LEU A 50 -2.29 4.00 12.17
N VAL A 51 -2.73 4.28 10.94
CA VAL A 51 -3.82 3.53 10.31
C VAL A 51 -3.42 2.07 10.10
N PHE A 52 -2.21 1.82 9.60
CA PHE A 52 -1.71 0.47 9.35
C PHE A 52 -1.64 -0.37 10.63
N GLU A 53 -1.12 0.22 11.71
CA GLU A 53 -1.01 -0.40 13.04
C GLU A 53 -2.37 -0.60 13.72
N SER A 54 -3.35 0.25 13.42
CA SER A 54 -4.75 0.05 13.86
C SER A 54 -5.45 -1.04 13.05
N THR A 55 -4.99 -1.30 11.82
CA THR A 55 -5.57 -2.31 10.91
C THR A 55 -5.03 -3.71 11.22
N PHE A 56 -3.71 -3.83 11.44
CA PHE A 56 -3.02 -5.10 11.59
C PHE A 56 -2.29 -5.23 12.93
N ALA A 57 -2.51 -6.34 13.63
CA ALA A 57 -1.78 -6.62 14.87
C ALA A 57 -0.30 -6.95 14.60
N PRO A 58 0.63 -6.73 15.55
CA PRO A 58 2.07 -7.04 15.39
C PRO A 58 2.39 -8.46 14.92
N ASP A 59 1.69 -9.44 15.48
CA ASP A 59 1.82 -10.87 15.23
C ASP A 59 0.83 -11.39 14.16
N GLU A 60 0.09 -10.49 13.52
CA GLU A 60 -0.84 -10.88 12.47
C GLU A 60 -0.09 -11.29 11.19
N ALA A 61 -0.43 -12.46 10.67
CA ALA A 61 0.06 -12.92 9.38
C ALA A 61 -0.58 -12.09 8.26
N ILE A 62 0.25 -11.38 7.50
CA ILE A 62 -0.19 -10.56 6.36
C ILE A 62 0.57 -10.91 5.10
N ALA A 63 -0.03 -10.56 3.97
CA ALA A 63 0.55 -10.67 2.65
C ALA A 63 0.93 -9.28 2.12
N MET A 64 2.15 -9.09 1.62
CA MET A 64 2.55 -7.91 0.87
C MET A 64 2.66 -8.26 -0.61
N LEU A 65 1.81 -7.65 -1.44
CA LEU A 65 1.86 -7.75 -2.89
C LEU A 65 2.55 -6.51 -3.46
N CYS A 66 3.72 -6.70 -4.06
CA CYS A 66 4.38 -5.67 -4.87
C CYS A 66 4.13 -5.95 -6.35
N ARG A 67 3.61 -4.97 -7.10
CA ARG A 67 3.28 -5.11 -8.52
C ARG A 67 3.92 -4.00 -9.35
N ARG A 68 4.40 -4.33 -10.55
CA ARG A 68 4.96 -3.36 -11.49
C ARG A 68 4.63 -3.66 -12.95
N TRP A 69 4.08 -2.66 -13.61
CA TRP A 69 3.85 -2.64 -15.06
C TRP A 69 5.06 -2.10 -15.81
N GLY A 70 5.16 -2.43 -17.11
CA GLY A 70 6.18 -1.85 -17.98
C GLY A 70 6.41 -2.63 -19.27
N SER A 71 7.08 -1.99 -20.22
CA SER A 71 7.34 -2.52 -21.57
C SER A 71 8.41 -3.61 -21.63
N LYS A 72 9.45 -3.51 -20.78
CA LYS A 72 10.57 -4.46 -20.77
C LYS A 72 10.26 -5.70 -19.95
N ARG A 73 10.92 -6.83 -20.23
CA ARG A 73 10.81 -8.08 -19.48
C ARG A 73 11.73 -8.11 -18.23
N THR A 74 11.74 -7.06 -17.39
CA THR A 74 12.57 -7.05 -16.16
C THR A 74 11.94 -7.82 -15.00
N HIS A 75 12.64 -7.97 -13.88
CA HIS A 75 12.16 -8.64 -12.66
C HIS A 75 12.08 -7.63 -11.51
N ILE A 76 11.13 -7.82 -10.59
CA ILE A 76 11.23 -7.25 -9.25
C ILE A 76 12.38 -7.98 -8.57
N ARG A 77 13.33 -7.23 -8.00
CA ARG A 77 14.53 -7.79 -7.38
C ARG A 77 14.37 -7.71 -5.86
N THR A 78 14.84 -8.73 -5.16
CA THR A 78 14.97 -8.72 -3.68
C THR A 78 15.84 -7.56 -3.19
N SER A 79 16.80 -7.13 -4.00
CA SER A 79 17.64 -5.96 -3.74
C SER A 79 16.94 -4.61 -3.94
N GLY A 80 15.69 -4.59 -4.43
CA GLY A 80 14.90 -3.37 -4.56
C GLY A 80 14.46 -2.84 -3.21
N PHE A 81 14.31 -1.51 -3.09
CA PHE A 81 14.08 -0.86 -1.79
C PHE A 81 12.85 -1.43 -1.05
N GLY A 82 11.73 -1.67 -1.74
CA GLY A 82 10.52 -2.25 -1.13
C GLY A 82 10.75 -3.63 -0.51
N LEU A 83 11.42 -4.55 -1.22
CA LEU A 83 11.69 -5.90 -0.67
C LEU A 83 12.81 -5.91 0.37
N LYS A 84 13.74 -4.93 0.34
CA LYS A 84 14.73 -4.73 1.40
C LYS A 84 14.11 -4.36 2.75
N GLN A 85 12.85 -3.89 2.77
CA GLN A 85 12.13 -3.57 4.00
C GLN A 85 11.48 -4.79 4.66
N VAL A 86 11.73 -6.00 4.12
CA VAL A 86 11.24 -7.25 4.69
C VAL A 86 12.40 -7.98 5.37
N GLN A 87 12.21 -8.36 6.62
CA GLN A 87 13.09 -9.27 7.33
C GLN A 87 12.81 -10.70 6.90
N PHE A 88 13.64 -11.24 6.00
CA PHE A 88 13.52 -12.62 5.55
C PHE A 88 14.18 -13.60 6.52
N ASP A 89 13.40 -14.58 6.97
CA ASP A 89 13.83 -15.76 7.72
C ASP A 89 12.92 -16.95 7.35
N GLN A 90 12.96 -18.04 8.12
CA GLN A 90 12.20 -19.26 7.85
C GLN A 90 10.67 -19.07 7.87
N ASP A 91 10.17 -18.02 8.53
CA ASP A 91 8.73 -17.76 8.69
C ASP A 91 8.20 -16.82 7.60
N VAL A 92 9.08 -16.36 6.69
CA VAL A 92 8.72 -15.45 5.61
C VAL A 92 8.83 -16.15 4.26
N SER A 93 7.71 -16.26 3.55
CA SER A 93 7.70 -16.79 2.19
C SER A 93 7.75 -15.68 1.16
N LEU A 94 8.47 -15.92 0.06
CA LEU A 94 8.57 -15.01 -1.09
C LEU A 94 8.33 -15.78 -2.37
N SER A 95 7.46 -15.25 -3.22
CA SER A 95 7.21 -15.81 -4.55
C SER A 95 7.09 -14.72 -5.60
N PHE A 96 7.46 -15.05 -6.83
CA PHE A 96 7.40 -14.12 -7.95
C PHE A 96 6.44 -14.62 -9.02
N LYS A 97 5.69 -13.71 -9.62
CA LYS A 97 4.85 -13.99 -10.79
C LYS A 97 5.10 -12.97 -11.88
N LYS A 98 4.99 -13.42 -13.13
CA LYS A 98 5.16 -12.57 -14.31
C LYS A 98 4.18 -12.98 -15.38
N ARG A 99 3.51 -12.01 -15.97
CA ARG A 99 2.56 -12.21 -17.07
C ARG A 99 2.59 -11.04 -18.03
N LYS A 100 2.12 -11.26 -19.25
CA LYS A 100 1.95 -10.22 -20.27
C LYS A 100 0.46 -9.95 -20.45
N THR A 101 0.03 -8.69 -20.53
CA THR A 101 -1.35 -8.37 -20.86
C THR A 101 -1.63 -8.72 -22.32
N LYS A 102 -2.79 -9.30 -22.61
CA LYS A 102 -3.17 -9.70 -23.97
C LYS A 102 -3.38 -8.47 -24.87
N GLU A 103 -4.00 -7.43 -24.33
CA GLU A 103 -4.42 -6.24 -25.09
C GLU A 103 -3.27 -5.31 -25.46
N ARG A 104 -2.37 -5.02 -24.51
CA ARG A 104 -1.33 -3.98 -24.67
C ARG A 104 0.10 -4.54 -24.68
N GLY A 105 0.25 -5.85 -24.52
CA GLY A 105 1.56 -6.48 -24.43
C GLY A 105 2.41 -6.02 -23.24
N ILE A 106 1.81 -5.42 -22.22
CA ILE A 106 2.51 -4.86 -21.04
C ILE A 106 2.90 -6.01 -20.11
N TRP A 107 4.14 -6.01 -19.64
CA TRP A 107 4.57 -6.96 -18.62
C TRP A 107 4.12 -6.52 -17.23
N ILE A 108 3.40 -7.39 -16.56
CA ILE A 108 3.05 -7.29 -15.14
C ILE A 108 3.98 -8.22 -14.38
N ARG A 109 4.76 -7.64 -13.47
CA ARG A 109 5.62 -8.34 -12.51
C ARG A 109 5.00 -8.23 -11.15
N GLU A 110 5.03 -9.31 -10.40
CA GLU A 110 4.48 -9.37 -9.05
C GLU A 110 5.49 -10.09 -8.15
N ALA A 111 5.66 -9.58 -6.93
CA ALA A 111 6.29 -10.29 -5.83
C ALA A 111 5.26 -10.37 -4.72
N LEU A 112 5.08 -11.56 -4.16
CA LEU A 112 4.18 -11.80 -3.04
C LEU A 112 5.01 -12.31 -1.88
N VAL A 113 4.99 -11.55 -0.79
CA VAL A 113 5.63 -11.88 0.48
C VAL A 113 4.55 -12.22 1.50
N LEU A 114 4.75 -13.28 2.27
CA LEU A 114 3.88 -13.63 3.40
C LEU A 114 4.72 -13.72 4.67
N GLY A 115 4.21 -13.17 5.77
CA GLY A 115 4.82 -13.28 7.10
C GLY A 115 4.07 -12.43 8.13
N ASP A 116 4.52 -12.46 9.37
CA ASP A 116 3.99 -11.57 10.42
C ASP A 116 4.19 -10.11 10.06
N ARG A 117 3.24 -9.24 10.43
CA ARG A 117 3.33 -7.78 10.25
C ARG A 117 4.67 -7.21 10.72
N ARG A 118 5.20 -7.68 11.85
CA ARG A 118 6.53 -7.27 12.39
C ARG A 118 7.70 -7.47 11.44
N LYS A 119 7.59 -8.37 10.45
CA LYS A 119 8.65 -8.63 9.46
C LYS A 119 8.73 -7.53 8.41
N PHE A 120 7.73 -6.65 8.33
CA PHE A 120 7.67 -5.57 7.35
C PHE A 120 7.98 -4.23 8.04
N ASN A 121 9.03 -3.55 7.60
CA ASN A 121 9.26 -2.16 7.97
C ASN A 121 8.33 -1.25 7.15
N HIS A 122 7.05 -1.23 7.53
CA HIS A 122 5.99 -0.48 6.84
C HIS A 122 6.28 1.01 6.79
N ARG A 123 6.88 1.59 7.84
CA ARG A 123 7.29 3.00 7.86
C ARG A 123 8.22 3.36 6.70
N ASN A 124 9.25 2.56 6.46
CA ASN A 124 10.15 2.78 5.33
C ASN A 124 9.48 2.51 3.97
N ILE A 125 8.54 1.56 3.92
CA ILE A 125 7.75 1.31 2.71
C ILE A 125 6.90 2.56 2.38
N PHE A 126 6.19 3.11 3.36
CA PHE A 126 5.38 4.33 3.20
C PHE A 126 6.21 5.55 2.85
N LEU A 127 7.40 5.72 3.47
CA LEU A 127 8.38 6.73 3.05
C LEU A 127 8.70 6.61 1.55
N GLY A 128 9.02 5.40 1.10
CA GLY A 128 9.35 5.14 -0.30
C GLY A 128 8.18 5.40 -1.26
N ILE A 129 6.96 5.11 -0.86
CA ILE A 129 5.75 5.40 -1.65
C ILE A 129 5.51 6.91 -1.72
N ALA A 130 5.52 7.61 -0.58
CA ALA A 130 5.28 9.05 -0.51
C ALA A 130 6.32 9.86 -1.31
N HIS A 131 7.57 9.41 -1.35
CA HIS A 131 8.62 10.04 -2.14
C HIS A 131 8.48 9.87 -3.66
N ALA A 132 7.66 8.94 -4.14
CA ALA A 132 7.67 8.51 -5.54
C ALA A 132 7.26 9.63 -6.52
N ASP A 133 6.20 10.36 -6.21
CA ASP A 133 5.69 11.48 -7.04
C ASP A 133 6.62 12.70 -6.99
N PHE A 134 7.45 12.76 -5.97
CA PHE A 134 8.41 13.84 -5.70
C PHE A 134 9.80 13.50 -6.25
N ASN A 135 10.01 12.28 -6.76
CA ASN A 135 11.29 11.74 -7.22
C ASN A 135 12.42 11.80 -6.15
N ILE A 136 12.08 11.70 -4.87
CA ILE A 136 13.05 11.70 -3.74
C ILE A 136 13.53 10.26 -3.46
N GLN A 137 14.80 10.06 -3.09
CA GLN A 137 15.27 8.74 -2.63
C GLN A 137 15.17 8.60 -1.11
N PRO A 138 14.87 7.41 -0.57
CA PRO A 138 14.47 6.21 -1.32
C PRO A 138 13.05 6.35 -1.90
N MET A 139 12.78 5.69 -3.03
CA MET A 139 11.44 5.61 -3.61
C MET A 139 11.03 4.18 -3.96
N ILE A 140 9.72 3.92 -3.93
CA ILE A 140 9.07 2.70 -4.40
C ILE A 140 8.14 3.10 -5.54
N ARG A 141 8.35 2.52 -6.72
CA ARG A 141 7.47 2.73 -7.90
C ARG A 141 6.58 1.53 -8.17
N GLU A 142 6.81 0.45 -7.44
CA GLU A 142 5.92 -0.68 -7.36
C GLU A 142 4.63 -0.28 -6.65
N TRP A 143 3.52 -0.78 -7.13
CA TRP A 143 2.26 -0.76 -6.40
C TRP A 143 2.35 -1.76 -5.26
N VAL A 144 2.27 -1.30 -4.02
CA VAL A 144 2.43 -2.14 -2.82
C VAL A 144 1.14 -2.15 -2.02
N VAL A 145 0.62 -3.35 -1.80
CA VAL A 145 -0.59 -3.56 -1.00
C VAL A 145 -0.37 -4.62 0.05
N PHE A 146 -0.94 -4.37 1.22
CA PHE A 146 -0.96 -5.31 2.33
C PHE A 146 -2.34 -5.93 2.46
N VAL A 147 -2.39 -7.23 2.72
CA VAL A 147 -3.63 -7.99 2.80
C VAL A 147 -3.59 -8.88 4.04
N SER A 148 -4.60 -8.77 4.89
CA SER A 148 -4.89 -9.80 5.90
C SER A 148 -5.87 -10.80 5.29
N LEU A 149 -5.41 -12.04 5.08
CA LEU A 149 -6.28 -13.11 4.59
C LEU A 149 -7.30 -13.54 5.65
N GLN A 150 -6.96 -13.39 6.94
CA GLN A 150 -7.84 -13.74 8.04
C GLN A 150 -8.99 -12.73 8.20
N LYS A 151 -8.68 -11.44 8.12
CA LYS A 151 -9.68 -10.36 8.24
C LYS A 151 -10.33 -9.99 6.90
N GLU A 152 -9.85 -10.55 5.80
CA GLU A 152 -10.17 -10.14 4.43
C GLU A 152 -9.97 -8.63 4.17
N LEU A 153 -9.02 -8.03 4.88
CA LEU A 153 -8.73 -6.60 4.80
C LEU A 153 -7.59 -6.31 3.84
N VAL A 154 -7.76 -5.23 3.08
CA VAL A 154 -6.75 -4.70 2.17
C VAL A 154 -6.36 -3.32 2.65
N TYR A 155 -5.07 -3.07 2.79
CA TYR A 155 -4.50 -1.75 3.07
C TYR A 155 -3.62 -1.32 1.91
N PHE A 156 -3.87 -0.12 1.39
CA PHE A 156 -3.15 0.43 0.26
C PHE A 156 -2.85 1.92 0.45
N MET A 157 -1.57 2.28 0.50
CA MET A 157 -1.11 3.66 0.33
C MET A 157 -0.78 3.87 -1.14
N TYR A 158 -1.54 4.73 -1.82
CA TYR A 158 -1.39 4.92 -3.27
C TYR A 158 -0.38 6.01 -3.63
N ASP A 159 -0.22 7.01 -2.77
CA ASP A 159 0.78 8.09 -2.83
C ASP A 159 0.84 8.79 -1.45
N ASP A 160 1.44 9.98 -1.39
CA ASP A 160 1.54 10.83 -0.19
C ASP A 160 0.19 11.43 0.28
N ARG A 161 -0.88 11.30 -0.50
CA ARG A 161 -2.18 11.95 -0.25
C ARG A 161 -3.04 11.19 0.70
N GLY A 162 -2.98 9.86 0.65
CA GLY A 162 -4.00 9.06 1.29
C GLY A 162 -3.73 7.57 1.33
N VAL A 163 -4.54 6.92 2.15
CA VAL A 163 -4.60 5.46 2.25
C VAL A 163 -6.02 4.99 2.04
N LEU A 164 -6.13 3.77 1.57
CA LEU A 164 -7.36 3.07 1.30
C LEU A 164 -7.35 1.79 2.13
N ILE A 165 -8.41 1.60 2.92
CA ILE A 165 -8.68 0.33 3.60
C ILE A 165 -9.93 -0.24 2.97
N ALA A 166 -9.85 -1.45 2.43
CA ALA A 166 -10.96 -2.10 1.77
C ALA A 166 -11.29 -3.45 2.39
N SER A 167 -12.57 -3.79 2.34
CA SER A 167 -13.13 -4.98 2.97
C SER A 167 -14.37 -5.49 2.21
N PRO A 168 -14.76 -6.76 2.35
CA PRO A 168 -16.00 -7.27 1.77
C PRO A 168 -17.27 -6.67 2.39
N SER A 169 -17.21 -6.18 3.63
CA SER A 169 -18.35 -5.56 4.31
C SER A 169 -17.94 -4.30 5.08
N LYS A 170 -18.90 -3.45 5.46
CA LYS A 170 -18.61 -2.24 6.25
C LYS A 170 -18.22 -2.58 7.69
N GLU A 171 -18.79 -3.64 8.24
CA GLU A 171 -18.63 -4.09 9.63
C GLU A 171 -17.23 -4.67 9.90
N THR A 172 -16.55 -5.12 8.84
CA THR A 172 -15.20 -5.69 8.89
C THR A 172 -14.11 -4.62 8.81
N LEU A 173 -14.46 -3.38 8.49
CA LEU A 173 -13.52 -2.26 8.52
C LEU A 173 -13.04 -2.01 9.97
N PRO A 174 -11.74 -1.75 10.17
CA PRO A 174 -11.22 -1.49 11.50
C PRO A 174 -11.82 -0.19 12.05
N THR A 175 -11.97 -0.14 13.38
CA THR A 175 -12.21 1.13 14.06
C THR A 175 -10.98 2.00 13.89
N LEU A 176 -11.18 3.20 13.33
CA LEU A 176 -10.11 4.14 13.05
C LEU A 176 -9.98 5.16 14.19
N PRO A 177 -8.76 5.62 14.50
CA PRO A 177 -8.54 6.73 15.43
C PRO A 177 -9.37 7.97 15.09
N GLU A 178 -9.97 8.59 16.11
CA GLU A 178 -10.91 9.72 15.96
C GLU A 178 -10.26 10.99 15.38
N ASN A 179 -8.94 11.12 15.47
CA ASN A 179 -8.17 12.27 15.00
C ASN A 179 -7.79 12.20 13.52
N LEU A 180 -8.29 11.20 12.78
CA LEU A 180 -8.01 11.05 11.35
C LEU A 180 -9.04 11.76 10.49
N ASN A 181 -8.55 12.44 9.45
CA ASN A 181 -9.40 13.05 8.42
C ASN A 181 -9.97 11.97 7.50
N ILE A 182 -11.12 11.42 7.89
CA ILE A 182 -11.90 10.51 7.05
C ILE A 182 -12.58 11.34 5.97
N LEU A 183 -12.12 11.21 4.73
CA LEU A 183 -12.70 11.96 3.62
C LEU A 183 -14.01 11.37 3.15
N ARG A 184 -13.99 10.05 2.92
CA ARG A 184 -15.06 9.37 2.20
C ARG A 184 -15.10 7.89 2.58
N TYR A 185 -16.32 7.42 2.84
CA TYR A 185 -16.69 6.04 2.61
C TYR A 185 -17.07 5.92 1.14
N GLU A 186 -16.34 5.12 0.39
CA GLU A 186 -16.61 4.88 -1.03
C GLU A 186 -17.05 3.42 -1.18
N ASP A 187 -18.16 3.19 -1.88
CA ASP A 187 -18.45 1.88 -2.48
C ASP A 187 -17.49 1.71 -3.66
N ILE A 188 -16.27 1.28 -3.34
CA ILE A 188 -15.24 1.07 -4.36
C ILE A 188 -15.43 -0.32 -4.94
N ARG A 189 -15.73 -0.38 -6.24
CA ARG A 189 -15.54 -1.63 -6.99
C ARG A 189 -14.03 -1.86 -7.15
N PRO A 190 -13.46 -2.92 -6.58
CA PRO A 190 -12.01 -3.15 -6.56
C PRO A 190 -11.33 -3.18 -7.92
N SER A 191 -12.10 -3.45 -8.98
CA SER A 191 -11.62 -3.43 -10.36
C SER A 191 -11.02 -2.09 -10.78
N GLU A 192 -11.37 -0.98 -10.12
CA GLU A 192 -10.89 0.34 -10.49
C GLU A 192 -9.52 0.69 -9.87
N PHE A 193 -9.14 0.05 -8.76
CA PHE A 193 -7.93 0.42 -7.99
C PHE A 193 -6.98 -0.73 -7.66
N LEU A 194 -7.46 -1.98 -7.60
CA LEU A 194 -6.72 -3.10 -7.01
C LEU A 194 -6.34 -4.23 -7.99
N LEU A 195 -6.88 -4.27 -9.23
CA LEU A 195 -6.80 -5.46 -10.11
C LEU A 195 -6.14 -5.23 -11.48
#